data_AF-A0A8J6US02-F1
#
_entry.id   AF-A0A8J6US02-F1
#
_cell.length_a   1.000
_cell.length_b   1.000
_cell.length_c   1.000
_cell.angle_alpha   90.00
_cell.angle_beta   90.00
_cell.angle_gamma   90.00
#
_symmetry.space_group_name_H-M   'P 1'
#
loop_
_entity.id
_entity.type
_entity.pdbx_description
1 polymer ?
#
loop_
_entity_poly.entity_id
_entity_poly.type
_entity_poly.pdbx_seq_one_letter_code
_entity_poly.pdbx_strand_id
1 'polypeptide(L)'
;MLVFFMHGVATRNVQYADSLQSLIREEFSQQQVALPLFYASFWGDVLNDVGKLWNAVHQNLQAFQSANPQVDAQAVFRYQNFRKGFFSEFVGDAFTYLNSERGIKIRKLIAEQLSDFISRNPNETELHIVSHSLGTVVLWDALFSERFHSDDPAFEI
;
A
#
# COMPACT_ATOMS: atom_id res chain seq x y z
N MET A 1 1.82 -22.63 -8.43
CA MET A 1 2.50 -21.32 -8.44
C MET A 1 2.04 -20.46 -7.26
N LEU A 2 2.90 -19.57 -6.78
CA LEU A 2 2.60 -18.57 -5.76
C LEU A 2 2.29 -17.21 -6.40
N VAL A 3 1.27 -16.52 -5.90
CA VAL A 3 0.91 -15.18 -6.35
C VAL A 3 0.74 -14.27 -5.14
N PHE A 4 1.70 -13.35 -4.97
CA PHE A 4 1.76 -12.40 -3.87
C PHE A 4 1.25 -11.02 -4.33
N PHE A 5 0.12 -10.59 -3.81
CA PHE A 5 -0.44 -9.27 -4.11
C PHE A 5 0.10 -8.23 -3.15
N MET A 6 0.39 -7.05 -3.69
CA MET A 6 0.84 -5.90 -2.91
C MET A 6 0.11 -4.63 -3.32
N HIS A 7 -0.69 -4.08 -2.41
CA HIS A 7 -1.37 -2.80 -2.64
C HIS A 7 -0.73 -1.69 -1.81
N GLY A 8 -0.68 -0.48 -2.37
CA GLY A 8 -0.24 0.72 -1.65
C GLY A 8 -1.36 1.34 -0.86
N VAL A 9 -1.12 1.73 0.40
CA VAL A 9 -2.25 2.06 1.27
C VAL A 9 -2.98 3.34 0.81
N ALA A 10 -4.29 3.21 0.92
CA ALA A 10 -5.44 4.12 0.92
C ALA A 10 -6.69 3.21 1.06
N THR A 11 -6.60 2.00 0.51
CA THR A 11 -7.54 0.89 0.71
C THR A 11 -7.33 0.24 2.08
N ARG A 12 -8.17 0.57 3.07
CA ARG A 12 -8.22 -0.13 4.39
C ARG A 12 -8.91 -1.50 4.32
N ASN A 13 -9.30 -1.94 3.14
CA ASN A 13 -9.94 -3.21 2.92
C ASN A 13 -8.87 -4.29 2.66
N VAL A 14 -8.75 -5.26 3.57
CA VAL A 14 -7.86 -6.42 3.43
C VAL A 14 -8.24 -7.35 2.29
N GLN A 15 -9.47 -7.25 1.78
CA GLN A 15 -10.02 -8.04 0.67
C GLN A 15 -9.81 -7.38 -0.70
N TYR A 16 -8.88 -6.44 -0.82
CA TYR A 16 -8.67 -5.68 -2.07
C TYR A 16 -8.33 -6.57 -3.27
N ALA A 17 -7.76 -7.76 -3.02
CA ALA A 17 -7.34 -8.69 -4.08
C ALA A 17 -8.43 -9.71 -4.46
N ASP A 18 -9.49 -9.87 -3.66
CA ASP A 18 -10.44 -10.98 -3.77
C ASP A 18 -11.10 -11.06 -5.15
N SER A 19 -11.46 -9.92 -5.74
CA SER A 19 -12.08 -9.87 -7.07
C SER A 19 -11.14 -10.40 -8.15
N LEU A 20 -9.87 -9.97 -8.15
CA LEU A 20 -8.88 -10.43 -9.13
C LEU A 20 -8.49 -11.89 -8.87
N GLN A 21 -8.34 -12.30 -7.62
CA GLN A 21 -8.11 -13.70 -7.25
C GLN A 21 -9.22 -14.62 -7.78
N SER A 22 -10.49 -14.19 -7.66
CA SER A 22 -11.64 -14.95 -8.15
C SER A 22 -11.59 -15.13 -9.66
N LEU A 23 -11.30 -14.05 -10.41
CA LEU A 23 -11.16 -14.10 -11.87
C LEU A 23 -10.00 -15.01 -12.31
N ILE A 24 -8.86 -14.95 -11.63
CA ILE A 24 -7.71 -15.83 -11.94
C ILE A 24 -8.06 -17.30 -11.66
N ARG A 25 -8.73 -17.60 -10.54
CA ARG A 25 -9.18 -18.97 -10.22
C ARG A 25 -10.16 -19.50 -11.27
N GLU A 26 -11.09 -18.66 -11.72
CA GLU A 26 -12.06 -19.03 -12.75
C GLU A 26 -11.35 -19.41 -14.05
N GLU A 27 -10.45 -18.57 -14.55
CA GLU A 27 -9.68 -18.83 -15.76
C GLU A 27 -8.87 -20.15 -15.67
N PHE A 28 -8.16 -20.36 -14.56
CA PHE A 28 -7.37 -21.59 -14.36
C PHE A 28 -8.25 -22.84 -14.27
N SER A 29 -9.44 -22.71 -13.66
CA SER A 29 -10.40 -23.81 -13.58
C SER A 29 -10.96 -24.17 -14.96
N GLN A 30 -11.26 -23.16 -15.79
CA GLN A 30 -11.72 -23.36 -17.18
C GLN A 30 -10.65 -24.07 -18.03
N GLN A 31 -9.37 -23.75 -17.80
CA GLN A 31 -8.24 -24.38 -18.47
C GLN A 31 -7.82 -25.73 -17.86
N GLN A 32 -8.46 -26.18 -16.78
CA GLN A 32 -8.15 -27.42 -16.06
C GLN A 32 -6.69 -27.53 -15.59
N VAL A 33 -6.09 -26.40 -15.20
CA VAL A 33 -4.73 -26.32 -14.67
C VAL A 33 -4.73 -26.16 -13.15
N ALA A 34 -3.59 -26.45 -12.52
CA ALA A 34 -3.45 -26.36 -11.07
C ALA A 34 -3.65 -24.92 -10.58
N LEU A 35 -4.50 -24.74 -9.55
CA LEU A 35 -4.82 -23.41 -9.04
C LEU A 35 -3.61 -22.76 -8.36
N PRO A 36 -3.37 -21.46 -8.61
CA PRO A 36 -2.41 -20.67 -7.84
C PRO A 36 -2.80 -20.56 -6.36
N LEU A 37 -1.77 -20.46 -5.52
CA LEU A 37 -1.90 -20.05 -4.13
C LEU A 37 -1.73 -18.53 -4.06
N PHE A 38 -2.57 -17.87 -3.28
CA PHE A 38 -2.59 -16.41 -3.21
C PHE A 38 -2.30 -15.92 -1.80
N TYR A 39 -1.59 -14.80 -1.72
CA TYR A 39 -1.44 -14.02 -0.49
C TYR A 39 -1.62 -12.54 -0.79
N ALA A 40 -2.46 -11.85 -0.03
CA ALA A 40 -2.66 -10.42 -0.15
C ALA A 40 -1.93 -9.69 0.98
N SER A 41 -0.77 -9.10 0.66
CA SER A 41 0.01 -8.33 1.61
C SER A 41 -0.74 -7.08 2.06
N PHE A 42 -0.69 -6.83 3.36
CA PHE A 42 -1.27 -5.65 3.98
C PHE A 42 -0.30 -5.10 5.03
N TRP A 43 0.04 -3.82 4.89
CA TRP A 43 0.92 -3.09 5.80
C TRP A 43 0.26 -1.82 6.38
N GLY A 44 -1.06 -1.67 6.18
CA GLY A 44 -1.81 -0.51 6.66
C GLY A 44 -1.83 -0.36 8.19
N ASP A 45 -1.63 -1.44 8.95
CA ASP A 45 -1.57 -1.39 10.43
C ASP A 45 -0.34 -0.64 10.95
N VAL A 46 0.72 -0.48 10.13
CA VAL A 46 1.89 0.35 10.48
C VAL A 46 1.50 1.85 10.59
N LEU A 47 0.31 2.21 10.11
CA LEU A 47 -0.20 3.59 9.99
C LEU A 47 -1.07 4.06 11.18
N ASN A 48 -1.12 3.33 12.30
CA ASN A 48 -2.02 3.60 13.44
C ASN A 48 -2.02 5.05 13.98
N ASP A 49 -1.04 5.90 13.63
CA ASP A 49 -0.95 7.31 14.03
C ASP A 49 -1.22 8.35 12.90
N VAL A 50 -1.56 7.94 11.67
CA VAL A 50 -1.79 8.87 10.54
C VAL A 50 -3.01 9.80 10.78
N GLY A 51 -3.97 9.35 11.59
CA GLY A 51 -5.10 10.19 12.01
C GLY A 51 -4.69 11.49 12.71
N LYS A 52 -3.59 11.49 13.47
CA LYS A 52 -3.07 12.70 14.14
C LYS A 52 -2.46 13.70 13.15
N LEU A 53 -1.78 13.20 12.13
CA LEU A 53 -1.17 14.03 11.09
C LEU A 53 -2.25 14.72 10.25
N TRP A 54 -3.37 14.03 10.01
CA TRP A 54 -4.50 14.60 9.30
C TRP A 54 -5.28 15.62 10.13
N ASN A 55 -5.40 15.42 11.45
CA ASN A 55 -5.96 16.45 12.34
C ASN A 55 -5.18 17.77 12.22
N ALA A 56 -3.85 17.71 12.13
CA ALA A 56 -3.02 18.90 11.96
C ALA A 56 -3.23 19.60 10.60
N VAL A 57 -3.33 18.83 9.50
CA VAL A 57 -3.62 19.39 8.18
C VAL A 57 -5.03 20.01 8.13
N HIS A 58 -6.02 19.36 8.75
CA HIS A 58 -7.37 19.91 8.89
C HIS A 58 -7.40 21.21 9.67
N GLN A 59 -6.68 21.29 10.79
CA GLN A 59 -6.58 22.50 11.61
C GLN A 59 -5.94 23.66 10.84
N ASN A 60 -4.84 23.42 10.13
CA ASN A 60 -4.18 24.44 9.32
C ASN A 60 -5.10 24.96 8.19
N LEU A 61 -5.87 24.06 7.59
CA LEU A 61 -6.81 24.43 6.55
C LEU A 61 -7.99 25.26 7.10
N GLN A 62 -8.52 24.90 8.26
CA GLN A 62 -9.54 25.69 8.95
C GLN A 62 -9.00 27.09 9.31
N ALA A 63 -7.77 27.18 9.82
CA ALA A 63 -7.13 28.46 10.13
C ALA A 63 -6.97 29.35 8.88
N PHE A 64 -6.61 28.76 7.73
CA PHE A 64 -6.52 29.48 6.46
C PHE A 64 -7.88 30.02 5.99
N GLN A 65 -8.97 29.24 6.16
CA GLN A 65 -10.33 29.68 5.84
C GLN A 65 -10.78 30.83 6.75
N SER A 66 -10.48 30.75 8.05
CA SER A 66 -10.77 31.84 8.99
C SER A 66 -10.01 33.12 8.66
N ALA A 67 -8.78 33.02 8.14
CA ALA A 67 -7.97 34.16 7.73
C ALA A 67 -8.40 34.81 6.40
N ASN A 68 -9.16 34.10 5.54
CA ASN A 68 -9.50 34.56 4.20
C ASN A 68 -11.01 34.42 3.87
N PRO A 69 -11.90 35.17 4.55
CA PRO A 69 -13.36 35.02 4.44
C PRO A 69 -13.95 35.48 3.08
N GLN A 70 -13.18 36.18 2.26
CA GLN A 70 -13.59 36.68 0.94
C GLN A 70 -13.51 35.60 -0.16
N VAL A 71 -12.86 34.47 0.12
CA VAL A 71 -12.70 33.37 -0.83
C VAL A 71 -13.94 32.48 -0.75
N ASP A 72 -14.66 32.32 -1.86
CA ASP A 72 -15.73 31.31 -1.95
C ASP A 72 -15.11 29.91 -1.87
N ALA A 73 -15.01 29.41 -0.65
CA ALA A 73 -14.44 28.12 -0.33
C ALA A 73 -15.21 26.98 -1.03
N GLN A 74 -16.49 27.13 -1.38
CA GLN A 74 -17.21 26.08 -2.10
C GLN A 74 -16.90 26.09 -3.61
N ALA A 75 -16.68 27.26 -4.22
CA ALA A 75 -16.32 27.38 -5.63
C ALA A 75 -14.85 27.02 -5.89
N VAL A 76 -13.92 27.46 -5.03
CA VAL A 76 -12.48 27.13 -5.13
C VAL A 76 -12.22 25.64 -4.85
N PHE A 77 -13.09 25.00 -4.09
CA PHE A 77 -12.91 23.62 -3.64
C PHE A 77 -14.01 22.64 -4.10
N ARG A 78 -14.71 22.94 -5.20
CA ARG A 78 -15.55 21.92 -5.88
C ARG A 78 -14.70 20.69 -6.18
N TYR A 79 -15.18 19.51 -5.78
CA TYR A 79 -14.47 18.22 -5.83
C TYR A 79 -13.28 18.05 -4.88
N GLN A 80 -12.92 19.06 -4.09
CA GLN A 80 -11.75 19.00 -3.23
C GLN A 80 -11.98 18.15 -1.97
N ASN A 81 -13.19 18.02 -1.43
CA ASN A 81 -13.41 17.12 -0.29
C ASN A 81 -13.20 15.65 -0.68
N PHE A 82 -13.68 15.25 -1.86
CA PHE A 82 -13.45 13.93 -2.43
C PHE A 82 -11.97 13.70 -2.78
N ARG A 83 -11.34 14.67 -3.46
CA ARG A 83 -9.90 14.60 -3.79
C ARG A 83 -9.02 14.71 -2.55
N LYS A 84 -9.36 15.51 -1.56
CA LYS A 84 -8.61 15.62 -0.29
C LYS A 84 -8.62 14.30 0.43
N GLY A 85 -9.78 13.65 0.60
CA GLY A 85 -9.80 12.33 1.25
C GLY A 85 -8.88 11.32 0.54
N PHE A 86 -9.07 11.14 -0.76
CA PHE A 86 -8.30 10.15 -1.53
C PHE A 86 -6.81 10.50 -1.69
N PHE A 87 -6.49 11.74 -2.11
CA PHE A 87 -5.10 12.17 -2.23
C PHE A 87 -4.41 12.35 -0.88
N SER A 88 -5.11 12.75 0.19
CA SER A 88 -4.47 12.87 1.50
C SER A 88 -4.13 11.53 2.12
N GLU A 89 -5.00 10.53 1.95
CA GLU A 89 -4.72 9.15 2.39
C GLU A 89 -3.53 8.59 1.60
N PHE A 90 -3.59 8.64 0.26
CA PHE A 90 -2.50 8.18 -0.59
C PHE A 90 -1.16 8.91 -0.34
N VAL A 91 -1.18 10.25 -0.24
CA VAL A 91 0.02 11.06 0.04
C VAL A 91 0.52 10.82 1.46
N GLY A 92 -0.38 10.65 2.43
CA GLY A 92 -0.03 10.30 3.81
C GLY A 92 0.68 8.95 3.89
N ASP A 93 0.21 7.97 3.12
CA ASP A 93 0.80 6.64 3.07
C ASP A 93 2.15 6.65 2.35
N ALA A 94 2.29 7.45 1.29
CA ALA A 94 3.56 7.69 0.63
C ALA A 94 4.59 8.36 1.56
N PHE A 95 4.22 9.43 2.27
CA PHE A 95 5.11 10.07 3.25
C PHE A 95 5.45 9.14 4.41
N THR A 96 4.52 8.28 4.81
CA THR A 96 4.80 7.28 5.84
C THR A 96 5.84 6.28 5.38
N TYR A 97 5.76 5.81 4.13
CA TYR A 97 6.81 4.94 3.57
C TYR A 97 8.16 5.65 3.45
N LEU A 98 8.17 6.92 3.03
CA LEU A 98 9.41 7.69 2.87
C LEU A 98 10.08 8.05 4.21
N ASN A 99 9.35 8.05 5.31
CA ASN A 99 9.93 8.19 6.65
C ASN A 99 10.84 6.99 6.94
N SER A 100 12.09 7.22 7.34
CA SER A 100 13.09 6.14 7.50
C SER A 100 12.66 5.06 8.49
N GLU A 101 12.16 5.43 9.67
CA GLU A 101 11.77 4.46 10.70
C GLU A 101 10.53 3.65 10.28
N ARG A 102 9.50 4.33 9.77
CA ARG A 102 8.25 3.65 9.35
C ARG A 102 8.44 2.85 8.07
N GLY A 103 9.23 3.36 7.13
CA GLY A 103 9.62 2.68 5.90
C GLY A 103 10.34 1.36 6.18
N ILE A 104 11.29 1.34 7.12
CA ILE A 104 11.95 0.09 7.56
C ILE A 104 10.91 -0.90 8.10
N LYS A 105 9.97 -0.46 8.94
CA LYS A 105 8.91 -1.34 9.48
C LYS A 105 8.00 -1.89 8.38
N ILE A 106 7.64 -1.07 7.40
CA ILE A 106 6.83 -1.50 6.24
C ILE A 106 7.58 -2.57 5.43
N ARG A 107 8.86 -2.32 5.09
CA ARG A 107 9.68 -3.30 4.35
C ARG A 107 9.87 -4.59 5.13
N LYS A 108 10.13 -4.52 6.43
CA LYS A 108 10.21 -5.68 7.30
C LYS A 108 8.94 -6.52 7.27
N LEU A 109 7.79 -5.88 7.43
CA LEU A 109 6.51 -6.58 7.40
C LEU A 109 6.25 -7.24 6.05
N ILE A 110 6.58 -6.57 4.94
CA ILE A 110 6.45 -7.15 3.59
C ILE A 110 7.37 -8.36 3.42
N ALA A 111 8.64 -8.24 3.84
CA ALA A 111 9.63 -9.32 3.79
C ALA A 111 9.18 -10.54 4.61
N GLU A 112 8.73 -10.32 5.85
CA GLU A 112 8.21 -11.37 6.72
C GLU A 112 7.00 -12.07 6.09
N GLN A 113 6.03 -11.30 5.56
CA GLN A 113 4.85 -11.87 4.90
C GLN A 113 5.20 -12.69 3.66
N LEU A 114 6.15 -12.21 2.84
CA LEU A 114 6.61 -12.90 1.64
C LEU A 114 7.38 -14.18 1.99
N SER A 115 8.31 -14.08 2.94
CA SER A 115 9.12 -15.20 3.42
C SER A 115 8.26 -16.30 4.04
N ASP A 116 7.27 -15.93 4.86
CA ASP A 116 6.28 -16.86 5.42
C ASP A 116 5.47 -17.56 4.32
N PHE A 117 5.06 -16.82 3.29
CA PHE A 117 4.27 -17.36 2.20
C PHE A 117 5.06 -18.36 1.36
N ILE A 118 6.33 -18.08 1.07
CA ILE A 118 7.23 -18.99 0.36
C ILE A 118 7.53 -20.23 1.22
N SER A 119 7.90 -20.02 2.49
CA SER A 119 8.32 -21.10 3.40
C SER A 119 7.20 -22.10 3.69
N ARG A 120 5.93 -21.66 3.70
CA ARG A 120 4.77 -22.55 3.87
C ARG A 120 4.45 -23.38 2.64
N ASN A 121 4.99 -23.02 1.48
CA ASN A 121 4.71 -23.66 0.20
C ASN A 121 6.00 -24.11 -0.51
N PRO A 122 6.84 -24.97 0.12
CA PRO A 122 8.19 -25.27 -0.36
C PRO A 122 8.25 -26.04 -1.68
N ASN A 123 7.13 -26.64 -2.12
CA ASN A 123 7.04 -27.38 -3.38
C ASN A 123 6.74 -26.46 -4.58
N GLU A 124 6.39 -25.20 -4.34
CA GLU A 124 6.10 -24.24 -5.40
C GLU A 124 7.39 -23.62 -5.91
N THR A 125 7.55 -23.59 -7.23
CA THR A 125 8.79 -23.15 -7.90
C THR A 125 8.66 -21.81 -8.61
N GLU A 126 7.44 -21.28 -8.70
CA GLU A 126 7.13 -20.03 -9.39
C GLU A 126 6.50 -19.04 -8.42
N LEU A 127 7.01 -17.81 -8.42
CA LEU A 127 6.48 -16.69 -7.65
C LEU A 127 6.15 -15.52 -8.58
N HIS A 128 4.90 -15.08 -8.53
CA HIS A 128 4.42 -13.88 -9.20
C HIS A 128 4.08 -12.82 -8.17
N ILE A 129 4.68 -11.64 -8.29
CA ILE A 129 4.34 -10.48 -7.46
C ILE A 129 3.45 -9.54 -8.27
N VAL A 130 2.24 -9.30 -7.78
CA VAL A 130 1.25 -8.42 -8.43
C VAL A 130 1.09 -7.18 -7.58
N SER A 131 1.60 -6.04 -8.06
CA SER A 131 1.55 -4.77 -7.31
C SER A 131 0.61 -3.75 -7.94
N HIS A 132 0.01 -2.89 -7.11
CA HIS A 132 -0.85 -1.80 -7.58
C HIS A 132 -0.60 -0.48 -6.81
N SER A 133 -0.73 0.65 -7.52
CA SER A 133 -0.63 2.00 -6.97
C SER A 133 0.67 2.22 -6.17
N LEU A 134 0.60 2.78 -4.96
CA LEU A 134 1.77 2.97 -4.08
C LEU A 134 2.49 1.64 -3.75
N GLY A 135 1.82 0.49 -3.86
CA GLY A 135 2.44 -0.83 -3.69
C GLY A 135 3.50 -1.05 -4.77
N THR A 136 3.23 -0.65 -6.01
CA THR A 136 4.24 -0.73 -7.08
C THR A 136 5.46 0.13 -6.76
N VAL A 137 5.26 1.34 -6.22
CA VAL A 137 6.37 2.24 -5.85
C VAL A 137 7.19 1.65 -4.69
N VAL A 138 6.52 1.12 -3.67
CA VAL A 138 7.16 0.46 -2.51
C VAL A 138 7.98 -0.75 -2.96
N LEU A 139 7.44 -1.58 -3.86
CA LEU A 139 8.13 -2.76 -4.40
C LEU A 139 9.36 -2.35 -5.19
N TRP A 140 9.20 -1.37 -6.08
CA TRP A 140 10.31 -0.89 -6.91
C TRP A 140 11.42 -0.26 -6.07
N ASP A 141 11.08 0.56 -5.08
CA ASP A 141 12.08 1.13 -4.20
C ASP A 141 12.76 0.02 -3.39
N ALA A 142 12.03 -0.94 -2.83
CA ALA A 142 12.61 -2.08 -2.11
C ALA A 142 13.59 -2.91 -2.96
N LEU A 143 13.23 -3.22 -4.21
CA LEU A 143 14.03 -4.10 -5.08
C LEU A 143 15.22 -3.41 -5.75
N PHE A 144 15.13 -2.09 -6.02
CA PHE A 144 16.07 -1.42 -6.93
C PHE A 144 16.77 -0.20 -6.34
N SER A 145 16.42 0.23 -5.13
CA SER A 145 17.01 1.42 -4.54
C SER A 145 18.35 1.12 -3.88
N GLU A 146 19.38 1.89 -4.26
CA GLU A 146 20.72 1.80 -3.66
C GLU A 146 20.83 2.54 -2.31
N ARG A 147 19.73 3.17 -1.85
CA ARG A 147 19.75 4.04 -0.67
C ARG A 147 19.76 3.29 0.66
N PHE A 148 19.54 1.98 0.65
CA PHE A 148 19.40 1.18 1.86
C PHE A 148 20.75 0.68 2.38
N HIS A 149 20.89 0.66 3.70
CA HIS A 149 22.02 0.02 4.37
C HIS A 149 21.91 -1.50 4.25
N SER A 150 23.05 -2.20 4.34
CA SER A 150 23.11 -3.66 4.16
C SER A 150 22.31 -4.48 5.18
N ASP A 151 21.88 -3.87 6.28
CA ASP A 151 21.03 -4.45 7.32
C ASP A 151 19.54 -4.10 7.14
N ASP A 152 19.16 -3.44 6.05
CA ASP A 152 17.77 -3.09 5.78
C ASP A 152 16.95 -4.32 5.32
N PRO A 153 15.70 -4.48 5.81
CA PRO A 153 14.82 -5.57 5.40
C PRO A 153 14.50 -5.62 3.89
N ALA A 154 14.80 -4.57 3.13
CA ALA A 154 14.73 -4.60 1.66
C ALA A 154 15.54 -5.76 1.05
N PHE A 155 16.67 -6.13 1.68
CA PHE A 155 17.53 -7.23 1.22
C PHE A 155 16.97 -8.63 1.54
N GLU A 156 15.83 -8.71 2.23
CA GLU A 156 15.12 -9.96 2.54
C GLU A 156 13.91 -10.22 1.60
N ILE A 157 13.63 -9.29 0.68
CA ILE A 157 12.56 -9.37 -0.35
C ILE A 157 13.12 -9.94 -1.65
#